data_AF-A0A7J9Q3L2-F1
#
_entry.id   AF-A0A7J9Q3L2-F1
#
_cell.length_a   1.000
_cell.length_b   1.000
_cell.length_c   1.000
_cell.angle_alpha   90.00
_cell.angle_beta   90.00
_cell.angle_gamma   90.00
#
_symmetry.space_group_name_H-M   'P 1'
#
loop_
_entity.id
_entity.type
_entity.pdbx_description
1 polymer ?
#
loop_
_entity_poly.entity_id
_entity_poly.type
_entity_poly.pdbx_seq_one_letter_code
_entity_poly.pdbx_strand_id
1 'polypeptide(L)'
;MKLLKSILDGVPNYTRFLQVREIDRVVRDIAELPGVEARVIGKTMFGEPITTLEIGHGPRTAVMIGVPHSDEPLGSLGSIYFARWLATHPEHEYLGWRWVIIPVLERDGMKLNEGWFNNHSTYSAMVKSYFR
;
A
#
# COMPACT_ATOMS: atom_id res chain seq x y z
N MET A 1 11.00 16.50 -13.69
CA MET A 1 9.75 16.16 -14.41
C MET A 1 9.77 14.80 -15.12
N LYS A 2 10.84 14.42 -15.87
CA LYS A 2 10.88 13.12 -16.59
C LYS A 2 10.71 11.89 -15.67
N LEU A 3 11.42 11.85 -14.54
CA LEU A 3 11.33 10.74 -13.57
C LEU A 3 9.93 10.58 -12.97
N LEU A 4 9.34 11.67 -12.47
CA LEU A 4 7.98 11.66 -11.94
C LEU A 4 6.97 11.14 -12.98
N LYS A 5 7.08 11.61 -14.22
CA LYS A 5 6.23 11.11 -15.31
C LYS A 5 6.42 9.60 -15.52
N SER A 6 7.67 9.11 -15.54
CA SER A 6 7.96 7.68 -15.65
C SER A 6 7.34 6.86 -14.53
N ILE A 7 7.34 7.37 -13.29
CA ILE A 7 6.68 6.72 -12.16
C ILE A 7 5.16 6.73 -12.37
N LEU A 8 4.57 7.83 -12.81
CA LEU A 8 3.11 7.91 -12.99
C LEU A 8 2.61 7.05 -14.17
N ASP A 9 3.38 6.97 -15.26
CA ASP A 9 3.05 6.18 -16.44
C ASP A 9 3.03 4.65 -16.15
N GLY A 10 3.71 4.21 -15.08
CA GLY A 10 3.74 2.80 -14.64
C GLY A 10 2.60 2.40 -13.69
N VAL A 11 1.77 3.34 -13.23
CA VAL A 11 0.68 3.05 -12.29
C VAL A 11 -0.36 2.14 -12.98
N PRO A 12 -0.70 0.96 -12.40
CA PRO A 12 -1.71 0.09 -13.00
C PRO A 12 -3.08 0.77 -13.07
N ASN A 13 -3.83 0.46 -14.13
CA ASN A 13 -5.22 0.91 -14.27
C ASN A 13 -6.14 0.05 -13.40
N TYR A 14 -6.25 0.41 -12.12
CA TYR A 14 -7.16 -0.25 -11.19
C TYR A 14 -8.62 0.12 -11.48
N THR A 15 -9.46 -0.87 -11.79
CA THR A 15 -10.91 -0.66 -11.97
C THR A 15 -11.70 -0.79 -10.67
N ARG A 16 -11.03 -1.20 -9.59
CA ARG A 16 -11.59 -1.43 -8.25
C ARG A 16 -10.50 -1.31 -7.19
N PHE A 17 -10.92 -1.22 -5.92
CA PHE A 17 -9.99 -1.35 -4.81
C PHE A 17 -9.67 -2.82 -4.53
N LEU A 18 -8.47 -3.07 -3.99
CA LEU A 18 -8.04 -4.39 -3.57
C LEU A 18 -8.49 -4.67 -2.13
N GLN A 19 -8.91 -5.90 -1.87
CA GLN A 19 -9.15 -6.36 -0.50
C GLN A 19 -7.83 -6.48 0.26
N VAL A 20 -7.89 -6.45 1.60
CA VAL A 20 -6.71 -6.59 2.47
C VAL A 20 -5.94 -7.87 2.15
N ARG A 21 -6.62 -9.00 1.88
CA ARG A 21 -5.96 -10.26 1.51
C ARG A 21 -5.23 -10.20 0.17
N GLU A 22 -5.72 -9.39 -0.77
CA GLU A 22 -5.09 -9.20 -2.07
C GLU A 22 -3.86 -8.30 -1.94
N ILE A 23 -3.96 -7.24 -1.13
CA ILE A 23 -2.83 -6.38 -0.78
C ILE A 23 -1.75 -7.20 -0.07
N ASP A 24 -2.11 -8.09 0.86
CA ASP A 24 -1.16 -8.97 1.54
C ASP A 24 -0.39 -9.89 0.60
N ARG A 25 -1.04 -10.37 -0.48
CA ARG A 25 -0.34 -11.12 -1.53
C ARG A 25 0.69 -10.25 -2.24
N VAL A 26 0.30 -9.03 -2.65
CA VAL A 26 1.21 -8.09 -3.31
C VAL A 26 2.38 -7.71 -2.39
N VAL A 27 2.13 -7.49 -1.10
CA VAL A 27 3.17 -7.18 -0.11
C VAL A 27 4.16 -8.34 0.04
N ARG A 28 3.68 -9.59 0.10
CA ARG A 28 4.56 -10.76 0.10
C ARG A 28 5.40 -10.83 -1.18
N ASP A 29 4.80 -10.62 -2.34
CA ASP A 29 5.53 -10.63 -3.61
C ASP A 29 6.63 -9.54 -3.65
N ILE A 30 6.36 -8.36 -3.08
CA ILE A 30 7.35 -7.27 -2.99
C ILE A 30 8.45 -7.60 -1.98
N ALA A 31 8.11 -8.27 -0.87
CA ALA A 31 9.07 -8.66 0.17
C ALA A 31 10.14 -9.63 -0.35
N GLU A 32 9.84 -10.41 -1.40
CA GLU A 32 10.81 -11.31 -2.04
C GLU A 32 11.74 -10.59 -3.05
N LEU A 33 11.54 -9.30 -3.32
CA LEU A 33 12.40 -8.55 -4.22
C LEU A 33 13.74 -8.18 -3.57
N PRO A 34 14.84 -8.17 -4.34
CA PRO A 34 16.15 -7.76 -3.82
C PRO A 34 16.12 -6.35 -3.20
N GLY A 35 16.73 -6.19 -2.03
CA GLY A 35 16.82 -4.89 -1.35
C GLY A 35 15.56 -4.45 -0.61
N VAL A 36 14.55 -5.32 -0.50
CA VAL A 36 13.36 -5.10 0.32
C VAL A 36 13.48 -5.91 1.62
N GLU A 37 13.23 -5.26 2.75
CA GLU A 37 13.12 -5.94 4.04
C GLU A 37 11.69 -5.81 4.56
N ALA A 38 11.01 -6.94 4.79
CA ALA A 38 9.68 -6.94 5.39
C ALA A 38 9.75 -7.19 6.90
N ARG A 39 9.03 -6.39 7.69
CA ARG A 39 8.97 -6.54 9.14
C ARG A 39 7.55 -6.40 9.67
N VAL A 40 7.19 -7.25 10.63
CA VAL A 40 5.96 -7.07 11.41
C VAL A 40 6.26 -6.10 12.56
N ILE A 41 5.60 -4.94 12.57
CA ILE A 41 5.84 -3.88 13.56
C ILE A 41 4.84 -3.86 14.70
N GLY A 42 3.81 -4.70 14.62
CA GLY A 42 2.75 -4.77 15.61
C GLY A 42 1.61 -5.65 15.15
N LYS A 43 0.52 -5.60 15.91
CA LYS A 43 -0.73 -6.29 15.60
C LYS A 43 -1.90 -5.34 15.78
N THR A 44 -2.96 -5.55 15.01
CA THR A 44 -4.23 -4.83 15.17
C THR A 44 -4.97 -5.28 16.43
N MET A 45 -6.11 -4.64 16.73
CA MET A 45 -6.98 -5.01 17.85
C MET A 45 -7.40 -6.49 17.78
N PHE A 46 -7.68 -6.99 16.58
CA PHE A 46 -8.05 -8.40 16.38
C PHE A 46 -6.84 -9.33 16.12
N GLY A 47 -5.62 -8.85 16.40
CA GLY A 47 -4.41 -9.67 16.39
C GLY A 47 -3.77 -9.88 15.01
N GLU A 48 -4.24 -9.19 13.98
CA GLU A 48 -3.68 -9.30 12.63
C GLU A 48 -2.34 -8.57 12.54
N PRO A 49 -1.31 -9.16 11.90
CA PRO A 49 0.00 -8.53 11.82
C PRO A 49 -0.03 -7.27 10.94
N ILE A 50 0.66 -6.22 11.40
CA ILE A 50 0.93 -5.02 10.61
C ILE A 50 2.31 -5.16 10.01
N THR A 51 2.38 -5.35 8.70
CA THR A 51 3.63 -5.56 7.95
C THR A 51 4.09 -4.25 7.32
N THR A 52 5.38 -3.96 7.46
CA THR A 52 6.10 -2.89 6.80
C THR A 52 6.99 -3.44 5.69
N LEU A 53 7.23 -2.62 4.66
CA LEU A 53 8.28 -2.83 3.67
C LEU A 53 9.31 -1.70 3.84
N GLU A 54 10.55 -2.06 4.17
CA GLU A 54 11.68 -1.15 4.21
C GLU A 54 12.50 -1.27 2.92
N ILE A 55 12.76 -0.14 2.25
CA ILE A 55 13.44 -0.11 0.94
C ILE A 55 14.43 1.05 0.89
N GLY A 56 15.67 0.75 0.51
CA GLY A 56 16.74 1.74 0.36
C GLY A 56 17.53 2.04 1.64
N HIS A 57 18.61 2.80 1.49
CA HIS A 57 19.64 2.99 2.52
C HIS A 57 20.10 4.46 2.62
N GLY A 58 19.25 5.41 2.23
CA GLY A 58 19.56 6.83 2.31
C GLY A 58 19.71 7.33 3.75
N PRO A 59 20.43 8.46 3.97
CA PRO A 59 20.70 9.01 5.30
C PRO A 59 19.46 9.60 5.99
N ARG A 60 18.34 9.76 5.25
CA ARG A 60 17.06 10.23 5.76
C ARG A 60 16.00 9.16 5.59
N THR A 61 15.05 9.11 6.52
CA THR A 61 13.94 8.14 6.49
C THR A 61 12.64 8.84 6.09
N ALA A 62 11.91 8.24 5.15
CA ALA A 62 10.56 8.63 4.77
C ALA A 62 9.58 7.53 5.19
N VAL A 63 8.51 7.91 5.88
CA VAL A 63 7.44 6.99 6.29
C VAL A 63 6.22 7.23 5.39
N MET A 64 5.70 6.16 4.78
CA MET A 64 4.50 6.20 3.96
C MET A 64 3.43 5.29 4.55
N ILE A 65 2.26 5.85 4.84
CA ILE A 65 1.11 5.11 5.36
C ILE A 65 0.01 5.16 4.31
N GLY A 66 -0.40 4.00 3.82
CA GLY A 66 -1.42 3.90 2.78
C GLY A 66 -2.83 4.11 3.30
N VAL A 67 -3.24 3.38 4.32
CA VAL A 67 -4.63 3.41 4.84
C VAL A 67 -4.61 3.77 6.33
N PRO A 68 -4.46 5.06 6.68
CA PRO A 68 -4.61 5.54 8.06
C PRO A 68 -6.07 5.72 8.46
N HIS A 69 -6.98 5.85 7.49
CA HIS A 69 -8.43 5.80 7.67
C HIS A 69 -8.98 4.63 6.87
N SER A 70 -9.82 3.81 7.49
CA SER A 70 -10.24 2.51 6.96
C SER A 70 -11.12 2.58 5.71
N ASP A 71 -11.67 3.75 5.40
CA ASP A 71 -12.52 4.06 4.25
C ASP A 71 -11.76 4.70 3.08
N GLU A 72 -10.44 4.88 3.19
CA GLU A 72 -9.59 5.49 2.17
C GLU A 72 -8.66 4.44 1.50
N PRO A 73 -9.20 3.40 0.84
CA PRO A 73 -8.40 2.27 0.32
C PRO A 73 -7.45 2.66 -0.81
N LEU A 74 -7.63 3.83 -1.44
CA LEU A 74 -6.77 4.30 -2.54
C LEU A 74 -5.29 4.37 -2.14
N GLY A 75 -5.00 4.76 -0.89
CA GLY A 75 -3.63 4.89 -0.43
C GLY A 75 -2.90 3.53 -0.34
N SER A 76 -3.62 2.42 -0.17
CA SER A 76 -3.01 1.09 -0.28
C SER A 76 -2.48 0.80 -1.70
N LEU A 77 -3.22 1.20 -2.73
CA LEU A 77 -2.84 0.97 -4.13
C LEU A 77 -1.62 1.79 -4.52
N GLY A 78 -1.58 3.06 -4.10
CA GLY A 78 -0.44 3.93 -4.34
C GLY A 78 0.82 3.46 -3.62
N SER A 79 0.69 3.04 -2.35
CA SER A 79 1.83 2.59 -1.55
C SER A 79 2.42 1.26 -2.04
N ILE A 80 1.61 0.25 -2.39
CA ILE A 80 2.14 -1.01 -2.94
C ILE A 80 2.78 -0.81 -4.31
N TYR A 81 2.21 0.05 -5.15
CA TYR A 81 2.80 0.39 -6.44
C TYR A 81 4.17 1.03 -6.25
N PHE A 82 4.24 2.06 -5.40
CA PHE A 82 5.48 2.80 -5.20
C PHE A 82 6.56 1.94 -4.53
N ALA A 83 6.19 1.09 -3.57
CA ALA A 83 7.11 0.11 -2.98
C ALA A 83 7.72 -0.82 -4.04
N ARG A 84 6.90 -1.39 -4.92
CA ARG A 84 7.38 -2.22 -6.03
C ARG A 84 8.27 -1.43 -6.99
N TRP A 85 7.87 -0.19 -7.32
CA TRP A 85 8.66 0.67 -8.21
C TRP A 85 10.04 0.94 -7.63
N LEU A 86 10.14 1.32 -6.35
CA LEU A 86 11.42 1.54 -5.66
C LEU A 86 12.30 0.28 -5.67
N ALA A 87 11.73 -0.89 -5.39
CA ALA A 87 12.46 -2.16 -5.36
C ALA A 87 12.97 -2.60 -6.75
N THR A 88 12.26 -2.23 -7.81
CA THR A 88 12.59 -2.63 -9.20
C THR A 88 13.40 -1.60 -9.97
N HIS A 89 13.59 -0.41 -9.39
CA HIS A 89 14.38 0.68 -9.97
C HIS A 89 15.49 1.17 -9.02
N PRO A 90 16.37 0.27 -8.51
CA PRO A 90 17.42 0.64 -7.56
C PRO A 90 18.45 1.62 -8.16
N GLU A 91 18.54 1.75 -9.48
CA GLU A 91 19.37 2.73 -10.19
C GLU A 91 18.99 4.19 -9.91
N HIS A 92 17.79 4.43 -9.37
CA HIS A 92 17.36 5.73 -8.88
C HIS A 92 17.72 5.98 -7.41
N GLU A 93 18.58 5.12 -6.82
CA GLU A 93 19.11 5.21 -5.46
C GLU A 93 18.01 5.43 -4.41
N TYR A 94 16.83 4.85 -4.65
CA TYR A 94 15.65 4.99 -3.78
C TYR A 94 15.30 6.46 -3.49
N LEU A 95 15.60 7.34 -4.46
CA LEU A 95 15.44 8.79 -4.39
C LEU A 95 16.26 9.47 -3.27
N GLY A 96 17.29 8.79 -2.74
CA GLY A 96 18.14 9.26 -1.65
C GLY A 96 17.57 9.04 -0.24
N TRP A 97 16.54 8.19 -0.10
CA TRP A 97 15.87 7.92 1.18
C TRP A 97 15.92 6.44 1.55
N ARG A 98 15.81 6.16 2.85
CA ARG A 98 15.28 4.89 3.34
C ARG A 98 13.76 5.04 3.49
N TRP A 99 13.00 4.22 2.78
CA TRP A 99 11.54 4.21 2.83
C TRP A 99 11.05 3.16 3.81
N VAL A 100 10.10 3.52 4.66
CA VAL A 100 9.36 2.60 5.52
C VAL A 100 7.89 2.72 5.13
N ILE A 101 7.35 1.68 4.51
CA ILE A 101 6.03 1.72 3.89
C ILE A 101 5.10 0.77 4.63
N ILE A 102 3.96 1.30 5.10
CA ILE A 102 2.85 0.55 5.70
C ILE A 102 1.66 0.64 4.74
N PRO A 103 1.41 -0.37 3.89
CA PRO A 103 0.36 -0.27 2.88
C PRO A 103 -1.05 -0.15 3.48
N VAL A 104 -1.29 -0.82 4.61
CA VAL A 104 -2.58 -0.79 5.32
C VAL A 104 -2.31 -0.75 6.81
N LEU A 105 -2.59 0.39 7.46
CA LEU A 105 -2.46 0.55 8.92
C LEU A 105 -3.77 0.15 9.60
N GLU A 106 -4.89 0.76 9.17
CA GLU A 106 -6.25 0.48 9.68
C GLU A 106 -6.88 -0.77 9.02
N ARG A 107 -6.20 -1.91 9.17
CA ARG A 107 -6.55 -3.18 8.51
C ARG A 107 -7.90 -3.73 8.94
N ASP A 108 -8.17 -3.70 10.26
CA ASP A 108 -9.42 -4.23 10.82
C ASP A 108 -10.62 -3.45 10.30
N GLY A 109 -10.54 -2.12 10.31
CA GLY A 109 -11.58 -1.26 9.77
C GLY A 109 -11.71 -1.37 8.24
N MET A 110 -10.59 -1.49 7.51
CA MET A 110 -10.63 -1.61 6.04
C MET A 110 -11.35 -2.88 5.59
N LYS A 111 -11.21 -3.99 6.33
CA LYS A 111 -11.97 -5.23 6.07
C LYS A 111 -13.48 -5.00 6.12
N LEU A 112 -13.97 -4.15 7.03
CA LEU A 112 -15.38 -3.77 7.13
C LEU A 112 -15.84 -2.85 5.98
N ASN A 113 -14.92 -2.39 5.13
CA ASN A 113 -15.23 -1.54 3.98
C ASN A 113 -15.06 -2.28 2.63
N GLU A 114 -14.61 -3.53 2.64
CA GLU A 114 -14.37 -4.29 1.40
C GLU A 114 -15.64 -4.50 0.56
N GLY A 115 -16.83 -4.45 1.18
CA GLY A 115 -18.11 -4.66 0.51
C GLY A 115 -18.40 -3.67 -0.62
N TRP A 116 -17.86 -2.45 -0.59
CA TRP A 116 -18.05 -1.45 -1.65
C TRP A 116 -16.87 -1.35 -2.63
N PHE A 117 -15.78 -2.10 -2.44
CA PHE A 117 -14.57 -1.98 -3.27
C PHE A 117 -14.79 -2.29 -4.75
N ASN A 118 -15.78 -3.14 -5.06
CA ASN A 118 -16.21 -3.49 -6.42
C ASN A 118 -17.32 -2.58 -6.97
N ASN A 119 -17.89 -1.69 -6.16
CA ASN A 119 -19.06 -0.89 -6.51
C ASN A 119 -18.94 0.54 -5.95
N HIS A 120 -17.82 1.19 -6.27
CA HIS A 120 -17.49 2.57 -5.86
C HIS A 120 -18.14 3.64 -6.74
N SER A 121 -18.85 3.24 -7.80
CA SER A 121 -19.38 4.15 -8.83
C SER A 121 -20.64 4.92 -8.41
N THR A 122 -21.27 4.57 -7.28
CA THR A 122 -22.39 5.36 -6.73
C THR A 122 -22.29 5.50 -5.21
N TYR A 123 -22.59 6.69 -4.70
CA TYR A 123 -22.67 6.95 -3.26
C TYR A 123 -23.63 6.00 -2.54
N SER A 124 -24.76 5.66 -3.18
CA SER A 124 -25.77 4.78 -2.58
C SER A 124 -25.27 3.34 -2.36
N ALA A 125 -24.42 2.83 -3.26
CA ALA A 125 -23.82 1.52 -3.12
C ALA A 125 -22.77 1.51 -2.01
N MET A 126 -21.94 2.55 -1.95
CA MET A 126 -20.93 2.70 -0.91
C MET A 126 -21.55 2.72 0.49
N VAL A 127 -22.55 3.58 0.73
CA VAL A 127 -23.19 3.73 2.06
C VAL A 127 -23.83 2.43 2.55
N LYS A 128 -24.36 1.58 1.66
CA LYS A 128 -24.98 0.30 2.05
C LYS A 128 -23.99 -0.72 2.58
N SER A 129 -22.71 -0.59 2.24
CA SER A 129 -21.64 -1.54 2.61
C SER A 129 -20.54 -0.88 3.46
N TYR A 130 -20.76 0.35 3.92
CA TYR A 130 -19.83 1.12 4.73
C TYR A 130 -19.78 0.56 6.16
N PHE A 131 -18.59 0.18 6.63
CA PHE A 131 -18.36 -0.48 7.93
C PHE A 131 -19.25 -1.71 8.22
N ARG A 132 -19.36 -2.63 7.26
CA ARG A 132 -20.16 -3.87 7.37
C ARG A 132 -19.37 -5.13 7.13
#